data_AF-C0QMI4-F1
#
_entry.id   AF-C0QMI4-F1
#
_cell.length_a   1.000
_cell.length_b   1.000
_cell.length_c   1.000
_cell.angle_alpha   90.00
_cell.angle_beta   90.00
_cell.angle_gamma   90.00
#
_symmetry.space_group_name_H-M   'P 1'
#
loop_
_entity.id
_entity.type
_entity.pdbx_description
1 polymer ?
#
loop_
_entity_poly.entity_id
_entity_poly.type
_entity_poly.pdbx_seq_one_letter_code
_entity_poly.pdbx_strand_id
1 'polypeptide(L)' 'MPKLTGLKLAKAMMDIHPELPIILCTGYSKQISAQDATVNNIKVILKKPVSKIDLTETVRKVLDEANIYKGN' A
#
# COMPACT_ATOMS: atom_id res chain seq x y z
N MET A 1 7.05 -1.87 12.59
CA MET A 1 7.78 -3.06 13.02
C MET A 1 9.09 -2.58 13.63
N PRO A 2 9.56 -3.13 14.77
CA PRO A 2 10.86 -2.75 15.30
C PRO A 2 11.95 -2.95 14.21
N LYS A 3 12.80 -1.95 13.99
CA LYS A 3 13.93 -1.97 13.02
C LYS A 3 13.57 -2.08 11.52
N LEU A 4 12.30 -2.31 11.15
CA LEU A 4 11.85 -2.42 9.76
C LEU A 4 10.67 -1.48 9.47
N THR A 5 10.80 -0.64 8.44
CA THR A 5 9.73 0.25 7.99
C THR A 5 8.82 -0.47 6.99
N GLY A 6 7.56 -0.05 6.91
CA GLY A 6 6.64 -0.57 5.89
C GLY A 6 7.14 -0.30 4.46
N LEU A 7 7.83 0.81 4.22
CA LEU A 7 8.45 1.14 2.94
C LEU A 7 9.56 0.15 2.54
N LYS A 8 10.45 -0.21 3.48
CA LYS A 8 11.52 -1.19 3.21
C LYS A 8 10.94 -2.57 2.89
N LEU A 9 9.88 -2.97 3.61
CA LEU A 9 9.17 -4.22 3.33
C LEU A 9 8.49 -4.17 1.96
N ALA A 10 7.77 -3.10 1.65
CA ALA A 10 7.11 -2.92 0.36
C ALA A 10 8.10 -3.02 -0.79
N LYS A 11 9.28 -2.38 -0.66
CA LYS A 11 10.38 -2.49 -1.62
C LYS A 11 10.80 -3.94 -1.87
N ALA A 12 11.12 -4.67 -0.81
CA ALA A 12 11.54 -6.07 -0.91
C ALA A 12 10.44 -6.97 -1.50
N MET A 13 9.17 -6.69 -1.24
CA MET A 13 8.06 -7.46 -1.83
C MET A 13 7.95 -7.24 -3.34
N MET A 14 8.16 -6.03 -3.83
CA MET A 14 8.11 -5.77 -5.28
C MET A 14 9.34 -6.29 -6.02
N ASP A 15 10.50 -6.34 -5.37
CA ASP A 15 11.69 -6.97 -5.96
C ASP A 15 11.43 -8.45 -6.29
N ILE A 16 10.49 -9.09 -5.58
CA ILE A 16 10.05 -10.49 -5.80
C ILE A 16 8.81 -10.54 -6.74
N HIS A 17 7.83 -9.67 -6.50
CA HIS A 17 6.58 -9.60 -7.26
C HIS A 17 6.28 -8.17 -7.70
N PRO A 18 6.81 -7.72 -8.85
CA PRO A 18 6.67 -6.34 -9.31
C PRO A 18 5.22 -5.89 -9.40
N GLU A 19 4.31 -6.75 -9.87
CA GLU A 19 2.89 -6.44 -10.07
C GLU A 19 2.04 -6.45 -8.79
N LEU A 20 2.62 -6.79 -7.62
CA LEU A 20 1.86 -6.87 -6.37
C LEU A 20 1.37 -5.47 -5.96
N PRO A 21 0.04 -5.22 -5.88
CA PRO A 21 -0.46 -3.95 -5.40
C PRO A 21 -0.27 -3.83 -3.88
N ILE A 22 0.25 -2.70 -3.42
CA ILE A 22 0.54 -2.46 -2.01
C ILE A 22 -0.30 -1.28 -1.48
N ILE A 23 -0.94 -1.49 -0.33
CA ILE A 23 -1.59 -0.44 0.47
C ILE A 23 -0.75 -0.22 1.73
N LEU A 24 -0.31 1.01 1.96
CA LEU A 24 0.53 1.35 3.12
C LEU A 24 -0.28 2.08 4.19
N CYS A 25 -0.42 1.47 5.37
CA CYS A 25 -1.09 2.11 6.52
C CYS A 25 -0.07 2.77 7.46
N THR A 26 -0.02 4.10 7.53
CA THR A 26 0.96 4.86 8.33
C THR A 26 0.31 5.64 9.48
N GLY A 27 0.89 5.56 10.68
CA GLY A 27 0.59 6.48 11.79
C GLY A 27 1.73 7.48 12.03
N TYR A 28 2.71 7.53 11.13
CA TYR A 28 3.90 8.37 11.26
C TYR A 28 3.58 9.77 10.71
N SER A 29 3.87 10.81 11.50
CA SER A 29 3.61 12.22 11.15
C SER A 29 4.60 12.79 10.13
N LYS A 30 5.74 12.12 9.93
CA LYS A 30 6.72 12.49 8.92
C LYS A 30 6.09 12.25 7.54
N GLN A 31 5.95 13.32 6.75
CA GLN A 31 5.47 13.21 5.37
C GLN A 31 6.33 12.16 4.65
N ILE A 32 5.67 11.13 4.13
CA ILE A 32 6.27 10.24 3.15
C ILE A 32 6.56 11.15 1.95
N SER A 33 7.84 11.35 1.65
CA SER A 33 8.26 12.29 0.62
C SER A 33 7.84 11.77 -0.75
N ALA A 34 7.69 12.65 -1.75
CA ALA A 34 7.47 12.24 -3.14
C ALA A 34 8.59 11.30 -3.64
N GLN A 35 9.81 11.41 -3.12
CA GLN A 35 10.88 10.45 -3.37
C GLN A 35 10.59 9.05 -2.80
N ASP A 36 10.01 8.93 -1.61
CA ASP A 36 9.61 7.62 -1.05
C ASP A 36 8.44 6.98 -1.82
N ALA A 37 7.66 7.80 -2.55
CA ALA A 37 6.58 7.38 -3.43
C ALA A 37 7.05 6.92 -4.83
N THR A 38 8.36 6.91 -5.13
CA THR A 38 8.90 6.24 -6.35
C THR A 38 8.75 4.73 -6.34
N VAL A 39 8.18 4.19 -5.28
CA VAL A 39 7.59 2.86 -5.26
C VAL A 39 6.34 2.86 -6.16
N ASN A 40 6.52 2.54 -7.44
CA ASN A 40 5.49 2.57 -8.48
C ASN A 40 4.23 1.73 -8.17
N ASN A 41 4.29 0.78 -7.22
CA ASN A 41 3.17 -0.10 -6.89
C ASN A 41 2.59 0.06 -5.48
N ILE A 42 2.97 1.12 -4.73
CA ILE A 42 2.13 1.60 -3.63
C ILE A 42 0.94 2.33 -4.26
N LYS A 43 -0.25 1.71 -4.20
CA LYS A 43 -1.46 2.25 -4.81
C LYS A 43 -2.12 3.30 -3.92
N VAL A 44 -2.11 3.07 -2.60
CA VAL A 44 -2.76 3.95 -1.62
C VAL A 44 -1.97 3.99 -0.30
N ILE A 45 -1.92 5.17 0.31
CA ILE A 45 -1.41 5.37 1.67
C ILE A 45 -2.58 5.77 2.58
N LEU A 46 -2.90 4.92 3.56
CA LEU A 46 -3.93 5.18 4.56
C LEU A 46 -3.30 5.72 5.84
N LYS A 47 -3.81 6.82 6.37
CA LYS A 47 -3.37 7.37 7.66
C LYS A 47 -4.10 6.66 8.80
N LYS A 48 -3.37 6.27 9.84
CA LYS A 48 -3.94 5.72 11.06
C LYS A 48 -4.55 6.85 11.92
N PRO A 49 -5.66 6.59 12.63
CA PRO A 49 -6.41 5.33 12.63
C PRO A 49 -7.16 5.11 11.31
N VAL A 50 -7.15 3.87 10.82
CA VAL A 50 -7.85 3.49 9.59
C VAL A 50 -9.21 2.94 9.97
N SER A 51 -10.29 3.50 9.42
CA SER A 51 -11.63 2.96 9.66
C SER A 51 -11.88 1.68 8.86
N LYS A 52 -12.86 0.87 9.28
CA LYS A 52 -13.25 -0.34 8.53
C LYS A 52 -13.73 0.00 7.12
N ILE A 53 -14.48 1.10 6.97
CA ILE A 53 -15.03 1.53 5.68
C ILE A 53 -13.89 1.92 4.75
N ASP A 54 -12.99 2.80 5.21
CA ASP A 54 -11.83 3.25 4.41
C ASP A 54 -10.98 2.06 3.94
N LEU A 55 -10.72 1.10 4.83
CA LEU A 55 -9.95 -0.08 4.50
C LEU A 55 -10.65 -0.94 3.45
N THR A 56 -11.95 -1.19 3.63
CA THR A 56 -12.72 -2.09 2.75
C THR A 56 -12.88 -1.50 1.35
N GLU A 57 -13.21 -0.20 1.27
CA GLU A 57 -13.31 0.52 0.00
C GLU A 57 -11.97 0.58 -0.73
N THR A 58 -10.88 0.86 0.01
CA THR A 58 -9.54 0.92 -0.56
C THR A 58 -9.10 -0.45 -1.10
N VAL A 59 -9.31 -1.52 -0.32
CA VAL A 59 -8.98 -2.88 -0.76
C VAL A 59 -9.78 -3.23 -2.01
N ARG A 60 -11.08 -2.95 -2.04
CA ARG A 60 -11.93 -3.23 -3.21
C ARG A 60 -11.41 -2.50 -4.44
N LYS A 61 -11.20 -1.20 -4.34
CA LYS A 61 -10.67 -0.36 -5.43
C LYS A 61 -9.35 -0.89 -5.98
N VAL A 62 -8.39 -1.19 -5.11
CA VAL A 62 -7.06 -1.65 -5.51
C VAL A 62 -7.11 -3.00 -6.23
N LEU A 63 -7.95 -3.91 -5.76
CA LEU A 63 -8.10 -5.23 -6.39
C LEU A 63 -8.83 -5.15 -7.75
N ASP A 64 -9.78 -4.22 -7.90
CA ASP A 64 -10.48 -3.97 -9.16
C ASP A 64 -9.53 -3.36 -10.20
N GLU A 65 -8.74 -2.35 -9.82
CA GLU A 65 -7.74 -1.72 -10.69
C GLU A 65 -6.64 -2.69 -11.12
N ALA A 66 -6.22 -3.59 -10.23
CA ALA A 66 -5.20 -4.59 -10.54
C ALA A 66 -5.74 -5.75 -11.40
N ASN A 67 -7.05 -5.79 -11.71
CA ASN A 67 -7.72 -6.90 -12.39
C ASN A 67 -7.48 -8.28 -11.74
N ILE A 68 -7.10 -8.32 -10.46
CA ILE A 68 -6.76 -9.56 -9.74
C ILE A 68 -8.02 -10.39 -9.47
N TYR A 69 -9.19 -9.75 -9.44
CA TYR A 69 -10.47 -10.41 -9.23
C TYR A 69 -11.46 -10.01 -10.31
N LYS A 70 -11.61 -10.85 -11.34
CA LYS A 70 -12.82 -10.83 -12.18
C LYS A 70 -13.87 -11.66 -11.46
N GLY A 71 -14.70 -10.99 -10.66
CA GLY A 71 -15.94 -11.61 -10.21
C GLY A 71 -16.72 -12.04 -11.44
N ASN A 72 -17.00 -13.34 -11.56
CA ASN A 72 -18.13 -13.80 -12.37
C ASN A 72 -19.42 -13.28 -11.75
#